data_AF-A0A1H8DXY8-F1
#
_entry.id   AF-A0A1H8DXY8-F1
#
_cell.length_a   1.000
_cell.length_b   1.000
_cell.length_c   1.000
_cell.angle_alpha   90.00
_cell.angle_beta   90.00
_cell.angle_gamma   90.00
#
_symmetry.space_group_name_H-M   'P 1'
#
loop_
_entity.id
_entity.type
_entity.pdbx_description
1 polymer ?
#
loop_
_entity_poly.entity_id
_entity_poly.type
_entity_poly.pdbx_seq_one_letter_code
_entity_poly.pdbx_strand_id
1 'polypeptide(L)'
;MGNLKTKELTQIGYADNKQRSLAVNITGRYFKHYSKAEVIDLLSKIRQQPYAYLNNDITGKIAETFINNKNEPVTASYELKDQHAPLNIYGEEHIELSAIKQMELALKLTVSLQGALMPDAHSGYGLPIGGVLAVKCGDPLRRWYGYRLQDGFIHY
;
A
#
# COMPACT_ATOMS: atom_id res chain seq x y z
N MET A 1 -14.85 -37.06 0.15
CA MET A 1 -13.47 -36.70 -0.21
C MET A 1 -13.50 -35.59 -1.25
N GLY A 2 -13.35 -34.33 -0.84
CA GLY A 2 -13.32 -33.20 -1.77
C GLY A 2 -11.89 -32.91 -2.21
N ASN A 3 -11.41 -33.57 -3.27
CA ASN A 3 -10.09 -33.26 -3.84
C ASN A 3 -10.14 -31.86 -4.45
N LEU A 4 -9.43 -30.90 -3.86
CA LEU A 4 -9.24 -29.56 -4.42
C LEU A 4 -8.31 -29.67 -5.63
N LYS A 5 -8.77 -29.23 -6.81
CA LYS A 5 -7.96 -29.27 -8.02
C LYS A 5 -7.11 -28.01 -8.12
N THR A 6 -5.88 -28.16 -8.58
CA THR A 6 -4.94 -27.04 -8.82
C THR A 6 -5.56 -25.94 -9.70
N LYS A 7 -6.42 -26.33 -10.67
CA LYS A 7 -7.14 -25.39 -11.55
C LYS A 7 -8.13 -24.48 -10.79
N GLU A 8 -8.77 -24.99 -9.75
CA GLU A 8 -9.74 -24.23 -8.94
C GLU A 8 -9.02 -23.22 -8.05
N LEU A 9 -7.86 -23.60 -7.50
CA LEU A 9 -6.99 -22.72 -6.74
C LEU A 9 -6.44 -21.56 -7.61
N THR A 10 -6.11 -21.85 -8.88
CA THR A 10 -5.72 -20.80 -9.83
C THR A 10 -6.89 -19.84 -10.11
N GLN A 11 -8.11 -20.33 -10.27
CA GLN A 11 -9.30 -19.49 -10.50
C GLN A 11 -9.60 -18.54 -9.33
N ILE A 12 -9.34 -18.97 -8.10
CA ILE A 12 -9.52 -18.11 -6.92
C ILE A 12 -8.31 -17.23 -6.59
N GLY A 13 -7.28 -17.18 -7.45
CA GLY A 13 -6.16 -16.23 -7.34
C GLY A 13 -4.91 -16.73 -6.60
N TYR A 14 -4.76 -18.03 -6.41
CA TYR A 14 -3.54 -18.64 -5.85
C TYR A 14 -2.58 -18.98 -7.01
N ALA A 15 -1.86 -17.97 -7.49
CA ALA A 15 -0.98 -18.11 -8.65
C ALA A 15 0.33 -18.85 -8.31
N ASP A 16 0.89 -18.62 -7.13
CA ASP A 16 2.17 -19.20 -6.71
C ASP A 16 2.05 -20.71 -6.43
N ASN A 17 3.06 -21.48 -6.84
CA ASN A 17 3.19 -22.90 -6.52
C ASN A 17 3.25 -23.12 -5.00
N LYS A 18 3.89 -22.21 -4.24
CA LYS A 18 3.96 -22.28 -2.77
C LYS A 18 2.59 -22.11 -2.13
N GLN A 19 1.82 -21.10 -2.57
CA GLN A 19 0.45 -20.83 -2.12
C GLN A 19 -0.47 -22.04 -2.34
N ARG A 20 -0.41 -22.64 -3.54
CA ARG A 20 -1.22 -23.81 -3.90
C ARG A 20 -0.88 -25.04 -3.05
N SER A 21 0.41 -25.33 -2.87
CA SER A 21 0.86 -26.46 -2.05
C SER A 21 0.43 -26.31 -0.58
N LEU A 22 0.59 -25.12 0.00
CA LEU A 22 0.17 -24.82 1.37
C LEU A 22 -1.35 -24.93 1.55
N ALA A 23 -2.13 -24.38 0.63
CA ALA A 23 -3.58 -24.47 0.68
C ALA A 23 -4.07 -25.93 0.63
N VAL A 24 -3.55 -26.75 -0.28
CA VAL A 24 -3.91 -28.18 -0.38
C VAL A 24 -3.52 -28.95 0.90
N ASN A 25 -2.34 -28.68 1.44
CA ASN A 25 -1.86 -29.38 2.63
C ASN A 25 -2.71 -29.04 3.87
N ILE A 26 -3.01 -27.76 4.08
CA ILE A 26 -3.77 -27.29 5.25
C ILE A 26 -5.24 -27.72 5.16
N THR A 27 -5.86 -27.61 3.98
CA THR A 27 -7.24 -28.06 3.76
C THR A 27 -7.38 -29.57 3.93
N GLY A 28 -6.42 -30.35 3.42
CA GLY A 28 -6.39 -31.80 3.60
C GLY A 28 -6.17 -32.27 5.04
N ARG A 29 -5.48 -31.46 5.87
CA ARG A 29 -5.22 -31.79 7.29
C ARG A 29 -6.37 -31.39 8.21
N TYR A 30 -6.86 -30.16 8.09
CA TYR A 30 -7.75 -29.55 9.08
C TYR A 30 -9.22 -29.42 8.63
N PHE A 31 -9.49 -29.43 7.32
CA PHE A 31 -10.82 -29.16 6.76
C PHE A 31 -11.46 -30.40 6.10
N LYS A 32 -11.21 -31.60 6.65
CA LYS A 32 -11.70 -32.88 6.08
C LYS A 32 -13.22 -33.02 6.06
N HIS A 33 -13.91 -32.36 7.00
CA HIS A 33 -15.36 -32.43 7.16
C HIS A 33 -16.11 -31.33 6.40
N TYR A 34 -15.39 -30.36 5.84
CA TYR A 34 -15.98 -29.26 5.10
C TYR A 34 -16.32 -29.71 3.68
N SER A 35 -17.42 -29.20 3.16
CA SER A 35 -17.76 -29.33 1.75
C SER A 35 -16.75 -28.54 0.91
N LYS A 36 -16.59 -28.97 -0.34
CA LYS A 36 -15.69 -28.31 -1.28
C LYS A 36 -16.04 -26.83 -1.49
N ALA A 37 -17.33 -26.49 -1.48
CA ALA A 37 -17.80 -25.12 -1.64
C ALA A 37 -17.39 -24.22 -0.47
N GLU A 38 -17.50 -24.73 0.77
CA GLU A 38 -17.10 -23.99 1.98
C GLU A 38 -15.60 -23.73 2.03
N VAL A 39 -14.79 -24.71 1.60
CA VAL A 39 -13.34 -24.56 1.56
C VAL A 39 -12.94 -23.50 0.51
N ILE A 40 -13.60 -23.50 -0.65
CA ILE A 40 -13.37 -22.49 -1.70
C ILE A 40 -13.76 -21.09 -1.21
N ASP A 41 -14.90 -20.95 -0.54
CA ASP A 41 -15.35 -19.69 0.06
C ASP A 41 -14.34 -19.18 1.11
N LEU A 42 -13.88 -20.05 2.00
CA LEU A 42 -12.86 -19.72 3.00
C LEU A 42 -11.55 -19.25 2.35
N LEU A 43 -11.04 -19.97 1.36
CA LEU A 43 -9.80 -19.60 0.67
C LEU A 43 -9.94 -18.29 -0.11
N SER A 44 -11.13 -18.01 -0.66
CA SER A 44 -11.46 -16.73 -1.30
C SER A 44 -11.47 -15.59 -0.27
N LYS A 45 -12.07 -15.79 0.90
CA LYS A 45 -12.06 -14.82 2.01
C LYS A 45 -10.64 -14.55 2.52
N ILE A 46 -9.80 -15.57 2.67
CA ILE A 46 -8.38 -15.42 3.06
C ILE A 46 -7.63 -14.57 2.02
N ARG A 47 -7.89 -14.76 0.72
CA ARG A 47 -7.27 -13.91 -0.32
C ARG A 47 -7.76 -12.46 -0.26
N GLN A 48 -9.06 -12.26 -0.02
CA GLN A 48 -9.65 -10.91 0.03
C GLN A 48 -9.23 -10.14 1.28
N GLN A 49 -9.07 -10.82 2.42
CA GLN A 49 -8.73 -10.21 3.71
C GLN A 49 -7.65 -11.02 4.45
N PRO A 50 -6.42 -11.14 3.91
CA PRO A 50 -5.39 -12.00 4.52
C PRO A 50 -5.05 -11.58 5.95
N TYR A 51 -5.06 -10.27 6.26
CA TYR A 51 -4.77 -9.76 7.60
C TYR A 51 -5.75 -10.24 8.68
N ALA A 52 -7.01 -10.53 8.33
CA ALA A 52 -7.99 -11.03 9.30
C ALA A 52 -7.69 -12.47 9.77
N TYR A 53 -6.88 -13.20 9.00
CA TYR A 53 -6.56 -14.60 9.25
C TYR A 53 -5.12 -14.81 9.76
N LEU A 54 -4.32 -13.75 9.90
CA LEU A 54 -2.94 -13.80 10.38
C LEU A 54 -2.79 -14.45 11.76
N ASN A 55 -3.69 -14.13 12.69
CA ASN A 55 -3.62 -14.59 14.08
C ASN A 55 -4.13 -16.03 14.27
N ASN A 56 -4.45 -16.74 13.19
CA ASN A 56 -4.96 -18.09 13.25
C ASN A 56 -3.84 -19.08 12.89
N ASP A 57 -3.54 -20.03 13.78
CA ASP A 57 -2.44 -20.99 13.59
C ASP A 57 -2.53 -21.84 12.30
N ILE A 58 -3.75 -22.02 11.80
CA ILE A 58 -4.04 -22.86 10.63
C ILE A 58 -4.08 -22.02 9.36
N THR A 59 -4.88 -20.94 9.35
CA THR A 59 -5.11 -20.12 8.16
C THR A 59 -4.11 -18.97 8.01
N GLY A 60 -3.39 -18.62 9.07
CA GLY A 60 -2.36 -17.58 9.09
C GLY A 60 -1.20 -17.89 8.16
N LYS A 61 -0.76 -19.15 8.11
CA LYS A 61 0.31 -19.57 7.17
C LYS A 61 -0.08 -19.38 5.71
N ILE A 62 -1.37 -19.48 5.38
CA ILE A 62 -1.86 -19.19 4.03
C ILE A 62 -1.91 -17.67 3.83
N ALA A 63 -2.46 -16.93 4.79
CA ALA A 63 -2.53 -15.47 4.73
C ALA A 63 -1.15 -14.80 4.59
N GLU A 64 -0.14 -15.27 5.29
CA GLU A 64 1.24 -14.79 5.22
C GLU A 64 1.80 -14.80 3.81
N THR A 65 1.47 -15.83 3.01
CA THR A 65 1.94 -15.91 1.61
C THR A 65 1.34 -14.85 0.70
N PHE A 66 0.20 -14.25 1.06
CA PHE A 66 -0.39 -13.11 0.33
C PHE A 66 0.16 -11.76 0.81
N ILE A 67 0.72 -11.72 2.02
CA ILE A 67 1.30 -10.51 2.60
C ILE A 67 2.77 -10.38 2.17
N ASN A 68 3.54 -11.47 2.28
CA ASN A 68 4.97 -11.46 1.97
C ASN A 68 5.28 -11.34 0.46
N ASN A 69 4.35 -11.72 -0.43
CA ASN A 69 4.50 -11.50 -1.88
C ASN A 69 4.37 -10.02 -2.30
N LYS A 70 4.08 -9.09 -1.38
CA LYS A 70 4.09 -7.65 -1.66
C LYS A 70 5.46 -6.99 -1.44
N ASN A 71 6.46 -7.76 -1.00
CA ASN A 71 7.84 -7.31 -0.79
C ASN A 71 8.72 -7.52 -2.03
N GLU A 72 8.16 -7.46 -3.24
CA GLU A 72 9.05 -7.16 -4.37
C GLU A 72 9.59 -5.74 -4.16
N PRO A 73 10.91 -5.52 -4.22
CA PRO A 73 11.45 -4.18 -4.18
C PRO A 73 10.71 -3.36 -5.23
N VAL A 74 10.25 -2.18 -4.85
CA VAL A 74 9.55 -1.28 -5.76
C VAL A 74 10.58 -0.81 -6.80
N THR A 75 10.82 -1.62 -7.82
CA THR A 75 11.57 -1.27 -9.03
C THR A 75 10.67 -0.49 -9.99
N ALA A 76 9.57 0.08 -9.49
CA ALA A 76 8.70 0.95 -10.25
C ALA A 76 9.35 2.34 -10.23
N SER A 77 9.97 2.72 -11.35
CA SER A 77 10.27 4.13 -11.61
C SER A 77 8.97 4.87 -11.83
N TYR A 78 8.74 5.93 -11.05
CA TYR A 78 7.60 6.81 -11.25
C TYR A 78 8.02 8.01 -12.09
N GLU A 79 7.33 8.23 -13.20
CA GLU A 79 7.50 9.44 -14.00
C GLU A 79 6.90 10.64 -13.26
N LEU A 80 7.55 11.79 -13.42
CA LEU A 80 7.08 13.07 -12.90
C LEU A 80 5.96 13.60 -13.81
N LYS A 81 5.02 14.34 -13.22
CA LYS A 81 4.04 15.12 -13.99
C LYS A 81 4.75 16.22 -14.78
N ASP A 82 4.24 16.55 -15.96
CA ASP A 82 4.75 17.66 -16.77
C ASP A 82 4.62 19.00 -16.04
N GLN A 83 3.45 19.21 -15.42
CA GLN A 83 3.10 20.38 -14.63
C GLN A 83 3.09 20.05 -13.13
N HIS A 84 3.54 21.00 -12.32
CA HIS A 84 3.49 20.89 -10.87
C HIS A 84 2.06 21.07 -10.35
N ALA A 85 1.74 20.45 -9.23
CA ALA A 85 0.51 20.73 -8.50
C ALA A 85 0.47 22.21 -8.01
N PRO A 86 -0.71 22.75 -7.64
CA PRO A 86 -0.84 24.14 -7.20
C PRO A 86 0.12 24.50 -6.07
N LEU A 87 0.73 25.68 -6.15
CA LEU A 87 1.70 26.20 -5.19
C LEU A 87 1.27 27.59 -4.72
N ASN A 88 1.14 27.77 -3.42
CA ASN A 88 0.95 29.08 -2.80
C ASN A 88 2.28 29.57 -2.22
N ILE A 89 2.65 30.82 -2.50
CA ILE A 89 3.91 31.41 -2.01
C ILE A 89 3.56 32.61 -1.14
N TYR A 90 4.11 32.65 0.07
CA TYR A 90 3.95 33.76 1.00
C TYR A 90 5.29 34.46 1.18
N GLY A 91 5.37 35.77 0.96
CA GLY A 91 6.62 36.53 1.11
C GLY A 91 7.67 36.22 0.03
N GLU A 92 7.25 36.07 -1.22
CA GLU A 92 8.08 35.69 -2.38
C GLU A 92 9.38 36.50 -2.50
N GLU A 93 9.36 37.78 -2.12
CA GLU A 93 10.51 38.69 -2.14
C GLU A 93 11.69 38.27 -1.24
N HIS A 94 11.45 37.41 -0.26
CA HIS A 94 12.46 36.92 0.68
C HIS A 94 12.87 35.46 0.44
N ILE A 95 12.30 34.81 -0.58
CA ILE A 95 12.50 33.38 -0.84
C ILE A 95 13.55 33.20 -1.94
N GLU A 96 14.51 32.32 -1.68
CA GLU A 96 15.52 31.96 -2.68
C GLU A 96 14.88 31.26 -3.89
N LEU A 97 15.31 31.62 -5.10
CA LEU A 97 14.84 30.97 -6.33
C LEU A 97 15.08 29.44 -6.33
N SER A 98 16.15 28.98 -5.67
CA SER A 98 16.44 27.56 -5.49
C SER A 98 15.36 26.85 -4.66
N ALA A 99 14.82 27.48 -3.62
CA ALA A 99 13.74 26.93 -2.80
C ALA A 99 12.45 26.78 -3.62
N ILE A 100 12.11 27.79 -4.44
CA ILE A 100 10.96 27.75 -5.34
C ILE A 100 11.10 26.57 -6.32
N LYS A 101 12.25 26.45 -6.99
CA LYS A 101 12.51 25.34 -7.94
C LYS A 101 12.45 23.96 -7.28
N GLN A 102 12.93 23.83 -6.04
CA GLN A 102 12.81 22.58 -5.28
C GLN A 102 11.35 22.24 -5.00
N MET A 103 10.54 23.23 -4.62
CA MET A 103 9.11 23.02 -4.39
C MET A 103 8.36 22.64 -5.67
N GLU A 104 8.63 23.33 -6.78
CA GLU A 104 8.06 23.00 -8.10
C GLU A 104 8.39 21.57 -8.51
N LEU A 105 9.63 21.12 -8.29
CA LEU A 105 10.05 19.75 -8.58
C LEU A 105 9.31 18.74 -7.70
N ALA A 106 9.21 18.99 -6.39
CA ALA A 106 8.49 18.12 -5.46
C ALA A 106 6.99 18.03 -5.79
N LEU A 107 6.39 19.12 -6.28
CA LEU A 107 4.99 19.17 -6.69
C LEU A 107 4.70 18.42 -7.99
N LYS A 108 5.72 18.00 -8.75
CA LYS A 108 5.56 17.11 -9.91
C LYS A 108 5.41 15.64 -9.54
N LEU A 109 5.60 15.26 -8.28
CA LEU A 109 5.34 13.88 -7.86
C LEU A 109 3.88 13.51 -8.11
N THR A 110 3.64 12.27 -8.53
CA THR A 110 2.28 11.77 -8.83
C THR A 110 1.35 11.83 -7.62
N VAL A 111 1.90 11.69 -6.42
CA VAL A 111 1.16 11.77 -5.14
C VAL A 111 0.87 13.20 -4.67
N SER A 112 1.53 14.22 -5.22
CA SER A 112 1.38 15.62 -4.78
C SER A 112 0.02 16.19 -5.16
N LEU A 113 -0.63 16.84 -4.19
CA LEU A 113 -1.94 17.49 -4.32
C LEU A 113 -1.83 19.01 -4.37
N GLN A 114 -1.06 19.59 -3.46
CA GLN A 114 -0.86 21.04 -3.33
C GLN A 114 0.39 21.33 -2.49
N GLY A 115 0.99 22.50 -2.68
CA GLY A 115 2.11 22.98 -1.89
C GLY A 115 1.94 24.41 -1.38
N ALA A 116 2.69 24.75 -0.35
CA ALA A 116 2.87 26.12 0.12
C ALA A 116 4.33 26.38 0.50
N LEU A 117 4.80 27.61 0.29
CA LEU A 117 6.11 28.10 0.74
C LEU A 117 5.92 29.27 1.71
N MET A 118 6.59 29.17 2.86
CA MET A 118 6.64 30.22 3.87
C MET A 118 7.67 31.31 3.52
N PRO A 119 7.58 32.52 4.10
CA PRO A 119 8.48 33.64 3.78
C PRO A 119 9.96 33.40 4.12
N ASP A 120 10.24 32.50 5.06
CA ASP A 120 11.58 32.09 5.48
C ASP A 120 12.11 30.88 4.67
N ALA A 121 11.41 30.52 3.60
CA ALA A 121 11.76 29.35 2.81
C ALA A 121 13.11 29.52 2.12
N HIS A 122 13.93 28.49 2.29
CA HIS A 122 15.28 28.43 1.72
C HIS A 122 15.60 27.00 1.31
N SER A 123 16.73 26.86 0.61
CA SER A 123 17.17 25.61 0.02
C SER A 123 17.28 24.47 1.03
N GLY A 124 16.68 23.32 0.72
CA GLY A 124 16.73 22.08 1.52
C GLY A 124 17.23 20.87 0.71
N TYR A 125 16.94 19.66 1.20
CA TYR A 125 17.26 18.41 0.50
C TYR A 125 16.00 17.81 -0.12
N GLY A 126 15.81 18.04 -1.42
CA GLY A 126 14.66 17.54 -2.19
C GLY A 126 13.39 18.38 -2.01
N LEU A 127 13.04 18.72 -0.77
CA LEU A 127 12.00 19.69 -0.43
C LEU A 127 12.65 20.89 0.29
N PRO A 128 12.25 22.14 -0.01
CA PRO A 128 12.80 23.30 0.68
C PRO A 128 12.39 23.34 2.15
N ILE A 129 13.24 23.95 2.97
CA ILE A 129 12.90 24.27 4.37
C ILE A 129 11.85 25.38 4.32
N GLY A 130 10.84 25.32 5.20
CA GLY A 130 9.68 26.23 5.14
C GLY A 130 8.65 25.87 4.05
N GLY A 131 8.83 24.75 3.34
CA GLY A 131 7.86 24.20 2.40
C GLY A 131 6.89 23.22 3.05
N VAL A 132 5.61 23.29 2.68
CA VAL A 132 4.56 22.34 3.08
C VAL A 132 4.01 21.65 1.84
N LEU A 133 3.98 20.32 1.83
CA LEU A 133 3.50 19.51 0.71
C LEU A 133 2.34 18.61 1.14
N ALA A 134 1.15 18.85 0.59
CA ALA A 134 0.02 17.95 0.73
C ALA A 134 0.13 16.81 -0.27
N VAL A 135 0.07 15.56 0.22
CA VAL A 135 0.14 14.35 -0.60
C VAL A 135 -1.07 13.47 -0.40
N LYS A 136 -1.50 12.81 -1.48
CA LYS A 136 -2.51 11.77 -1.41
C LYS A 136 -1.93 10.58 -0.66
N CYS A 137 -2.57 10.17 0.43
CA CYS A 137 -2.25 8.90 1.07
C CYS A 137 -2.54 7.77 0.08
N GLY A 138 -1.56 6.92 -0.20
CA GLY A 138 -1.74 5.74 -1.05
C GLY A 138 -2.77 4.76 -0.47
N ASP A 139 -3.09 3.70 -1.22
CA ASP A 139 -4.06 2.69 -0.80
C ASP A 139 -3.85 2.29 0.68
N PRO A 140 -4.91 2.29 1.51
CA PRO A 140 -4.81 2.03 2.95
C PRO A 140 -4.22 0.64 3.27
N LEU A 141 -4.15 -0.25 2.28
CA LEU A 141 -3.53 -1.57 2.38
C LEU A 141 -1.99 -1.56 2.29
N ARG A 142 -1.36 -0.43 1.93
CA ARG A 142 0.10 -0.21 1.97
C ARG A 142 0.54 0.69 3.12
N ARG A 143 -0.39 1.18 3.93
CA ARG A 143 -0.07 1.99 5.11
C ARG A 143 0.50 1.07 6.18
N TRP A 144 1.70 1.39 6.62
CA TRP A 144 2.38 0.80 7.78
C TRP A 144 1.36 0.50 8.89
N TYR A 145 1.14 -0.78 9.20
CA TYR A 145 0.47 -1.21 10.42
C TYR A 145 1.45 -1.01 11.59
N GLY A 146 1.72 0.26 11.90
CA GLY A 146 2.37 0.73 13.11
C GLY A 146 1.51 1.85 13.64
N TYR A 147 0.70 1.55 14.66
CA TYR A 147 -0.18 2.46 15.38
C TYR A 147 -1.31 3.10 14.57
N ARG A 148 -2.49 2.47 14.65
CA ARG A 148 -3.78 3.12 14.44
C ARG A 148 -3.97 4.17 15.52
N LEU A 149 -3.58 5.42 15.26
CA LEU A 149 -4.15 6.56 15.98
C LEU A 149 -5.59 6.71 15.49
N GLN A 150 -6.53 6.56 16.42
CA GLN A 150 -7.94 6.82 16.20
C GLN A 150 -8.12 8.28 15.78
N ASP A 151 -8.90 8.48 14.72
CA ASP A 151 -9.69 9.66 14.37
C ASP A 151 -9.21 11.00 14.94
N GLY A 152 -8.45 11.72 14.14
CA GLY A 152 -8.20 13.15 14.30
C GLY A 152 -8.39 13.84 12.95
N PHE A 153 -9.62 14.26 12.67
CA PHE A 153 -9.90 15.28 11.66
C PHE A 153 -9.04 16.51 11.99
N ILE A 154 -8.12 16.88 11.11
CA ILE A 154 -7.49 18.19 11.16
C ILE A 154 -8.08 18.99 10.02
N HIS A 155 -9.05 19.83 10.37
CA HIS A 155 -9.40 21.02 9.59
C HIS A 155 -8.24 22.01 9.69
N TYR A 156 -7.72 22.43 8.54
CA TYR A 156 -7.21 23.79 8.31
C TYR A 156 -7.70 24.23 6.93
#